data_AF-A0A7X8LWU3-F1
#
_entry.id   AF-A0A7X8LWU3-F1
#
_cell.length_a   1.000
_cell.length_b   1.000
_cell.length_c   1.000
_cell.angle_alpha   90.00
_cell.angle_beta   90.00
_cell.angle_gamma   90.00
#
_symmetry.space_group_name_H-M   'P 1'
#
loop_
_entity.id
_entity.type
_entity.pdbx_description
1 polymer ?
#
loop_
_entity_poly.entity_id
_entity_poly.type
_entity_poly.pdbx_seq_one_letter_code
_entity_poly.pdbx_strand_id
1 'polypeptide(L)'
;MTLKDARKGEKYIIEKSLLKQPAKQRLEAMGLIEGTKVRKINQALDGSVIFMVRGTRLAVGKELAEFIIVHEDNSINTNHSKKRGKEDGIKQ
;
A
#
# COMPACT_ATOMS: atom_id res chain seq x y z
N MET A 1 0.66 2.12 10.95
CA MET A 1 1.38 2.93 9.93
C MET A 1 0.42 3.26 8.78
N THR A 2 0.74 4.13 7.82
CA THR A 2 -0.12 4.37 6.65
C THR A 2 0.29 3.52 5.45
N LEU A 3 -0.60 3.34 4.48
CA LEU A 3 -0.28 2.65 3.23
C LEU A 3 0.78 3.39 2.39
N LYS A 4 0.88 4.71 2.56
CA LYS A 4 1.96 5.51 1.97
C LYS A 4 3.33 5.08 2.49
N ASP A 5 3.46 4.89 3.81
CA ASP A 5 4.72 4.57 4.49
C ASP A 5 5.12 3.09 4.39
N ALA A 6 4.19 2.24 3.97
CA ALA A 6 4.45 0.82 3.76
C ALA A 6 5.64 0.57 2.83
N ARG A 7 6.39 -0.49 3.07
CA ARG A 7 7.53 -0.90 2.25
C ARG A 7 7.04 -1.60 0.98
N LYS A 8 7.72 -1.32 -0.13
CA LYS A 8 7.43 -1.97 -1.40
C LYS A 8 7.74 -3.47 -1.31
N GLY A 9 6.83 -4.29 -1.81
CA GLY A 9 6.96 -5.75 -1.85
C GLY A 9 6.36 -6.45 -0.63
N GLU A 10 6.21 -5.74 0.49
CA GLU A 10 5.75 -6.29 1.75
C GLU A 10 4.22 -6.40 1.84
N LYS A 11 3.79 -7.31 2.71
CA LYS A 11 2.38 -7.59 2.99
C LYS A 11 1.93 -6.88 4.26
N TYR A 12 0.72 -6.34 4.20
CA TYR A 12 0.11 -5.58 5.24
C TYR A 12 -1.35 -6.00 5.41
N ILE A 13 -1.93 -5.68 6.56
CA ILE A 13 -3.36 -5.85 6.82
C ILE A 13 -3.96 -4.46 7.01
N ILE A 14 -5.12 -4.22 6.38
CA ILE A 14 -5.87 -2.99 6.60
C ILE A 14 -6.41 -2.99 8.03
N GLU A 15 -6.00 -1.99 8.80
CA GLU A 15 -6.49 -1.78 10.16
C GLU A 15 -7.72 -0.87 10.14
N LYS A 16 -7.63 0.25 9.41
CA LYS A 16 -8.70 1.24 9.35
C LYS A 16 -8.61 2.11 8.10
N SER A 17 -9.75 2.51 7.56
CA SER A 17 -9.84 3.45 6.43
C SER A 17 -10.54 4.74 6.87
N LEU A 18 -9.78 5.84 6.95
CA LEU A 18 -10.26 7.17 7.32
C LEU A 18 -10.72 8.00 6.11
N LEU A 19 -11.01 7.32 5.00
CA LEU A 19 -11.43 7.93 3.75
C LEU A 19 -12.85 8.51 3.84
N LYS A 20 -13.08 9.64 3.17
CA LYS A 20 -14.41 10.23 3.00
C LYS A 20 -15.18 9.52 1.86
N GLN A 21 -16.51 9.59 1.93
CA GLN A 21 -17.35 9.15 0.80
C GLN A 21 -17.18 10.11 -0.40
N PRO A 22 -17.31 9.62 -1.64
CA PRO A 22 -17.65 8.24 -2.05
C PRO A 22 -16.44 7.31 -2.22
N ALA A 23 -15.21 7.79 -2.02
CA ALA A 23 -14.00 7.00 -2.24
C ALA A 23 -13.94 5.77 -1.31
N LYS A 24 -14.30 5.94 -0.04
CA LYS A 24 -14.38 4.84 0.94
C LYS A 24 -15.26 3.69 0.46
N GLN A 25 -16.49 3.99 0.05
CA GLN A 25 -17.47 2.97 -0.37
C GLN A 25 -17.01 2.19 -1.60
N ARG A 26 -16.40 2.88 -2.58
CA ARG A 26 -15.82 2.22 -3.77
C ARG A 26 -14.67 1.30 -3.40
N LEU A 27 -13.78 1.73 -2.50
CA LEU A 27 -12.64 0.93 -2.07
C LEU A 27 -13.08 -0.29 -1.25
N GLU A 28 -14.04 -0.12 -0.34
CA GLU A 28 -14.64 -1.22 0.41
C GLU A 28 -15.34 -2.23 -0.51
N ALA A 29 -16.08 -1.76 -1.53
CA ALA A 29 -16.69 -2.62 -2.54
C ALA A 29 -15.65 -3.40 -3.38
N MET A 30 -14.45 -2.85 -3.57
CA MET A 30 -13.31 -3.55 -4.18
C MET A 30 -12.56 -4.47 -3.20
N GLY A 31 -13.02 -4.57 -1.95
CA GLY A 31 -12.46 -5.44 -0.93
C GLY A 31 -11.40 -4.78 -0.05
N LEU A 32 -11.23 -3.45 -0.09
CA LEU A 32 -10.38 -2.72 0.84
C LEU A 32 -11.13 -2.45 2.16
N ILE A 33 -11.40 -3.52 2.91
CA ILE A 33 -12.05 -3.49 4.22
C ILE A 33 -11.06 -3.88 5.32
N GLU A 34 -11.39 -3.53 6.57
CA GLU A 34 -10.64 -3.89 7.76
C GLU A 34 -10.39 -5.41 7.83
N GLY A 35 -9.18 -5.80 8.24
CA GLY A 35 -8.73 -7.19 8.25
C GLY A 35 -8.29 -7.76 6.90
N THR A 36 -8.41 -7.00 5.80
CA THR A 36 -8.00 -7.50 4.49
C THR A 36 -6.49 -7.43 4.30
N LYS A 37 -5.92 -8.53 3.78
CA LYS A 37 -4.51 -8.59 3.38
C LYS A 37 -4.28 -7.84 2.08
N VAL A 38 -3.30 -6.95 2.11
CA VAL A 38 -2.86 -6.15 0.98
C VAL A 38 -1.36 -6.27 0.80
N ARG A 39 -0.88 -6.05 -0.43
CA ARG A 39 0.56 -6.03 -0.72
C ARG A 39 0.92 -4.77 -1.47
N LYS A 40 1.86 -3.98 -0.96
CA LYS A 40 2.35 -2.80 -1.69
C LYS A 40 3.19 -3.28 -2.86
N ILE A 41 2.77 -2.95 -4.08
CA ILE A 41 3.46 -3.36 -5.31
C ILE A 41 4.54 -2.36 -5.67
N ASN A 42 4.18 -1.08 -5.70
CA ASN A 42 5.09 0.00 -6.05
C ASN A 42 4.52 1.35 -5.62
N GLN A 43 5.34 2.40 -5.76
CA GLN A 43 4.90 3.78 -5.72
C GLN A 43 5.28 4.44 -7.04
N ALA A 44 4.37 5.21 -7.62
CA ALA A 44 4.61 5.99 -8.81
C ALA A 44 5.32 7.32 -8.49
N LEU A 45 5.87 7.97 -9.50
CA LEU A 45 6.67 9.21 -9.37
C LEU A 45 5.85 10.38 -8.78
N ASP A 46 4.55 10.41 -9.07
CA ASP A 46 3.56 11.36 -8.53
C ASP A 46 3.20 11.10 -7.06
N GLY A 47 3.76 10.04 -6.45
CA GLY A 47 3.49 9.62 -5.09
C GLY A 47 2.27 8.70 -4.94
N SER A 48 1.59 8.34 -6.04
CA SER A 48 0.49 7.38 -6.02
C SER A 48 0.99 5.99 -5.61
N VAL A 49 0.22 5.31 -4.77
CA VAL A 49 0.56 3.98 -4.24
C VAL A 49 -0.19 2.92 -5.03
N ILE A 50 0.56 1.96 -5.59
CA ILE A 50 0.03 0.80 -6.30
C ILE A 50 0.13 -0.40 -5.37
N PHE A 51 -1.00 -1.04 -5.10
CA PHE A 51 -1.09 -2.17 -4.18
C PHE A 51 -2.05 -3.24 -4.72
N MET A 52 -1.98 -4.43 -4.13
CA MET A 52 -2.80 -5.57 -4.53
C MET A 52 -3.71 -5.99 -3.38
N VAL A 53 -4.99 -6.18 -3.67
CA VAL A 53 -6.05 -6.58 -2.75
C VAL A 53 -6.86 -7.69 -3.39
N ARG A 54 -6.95 -8.85 -2.75
CA ARG A 54 -7.76 -9.99 -3.23
C ARG A 54 -7.52 -10.34 -4.72
N GLY A 55 -6.30 -10.19 -5.21
CA GLY A 55 -5.92 -10.45 -6.61
C GLY A 55 -6.10 -9.26 -7.57
N THR A 56 -6.74 -8.17 -7.14
CA THR A 56 -6.91 -6.95 -7.94
C THR A 56 -5.80 -5.95 -7.65
N ARG A 57 -5.22 -5.35 -8.69
CA ARG A 57 -4.27 -4.23 -8.55
C ARG A 57 -5.04 -2.92 -8.50
N LEU A 58 -4.82 -2.15 -7.45
CA LEU A 58 -5.42 -0.84 -7.25
C LEU A 58 -4.33 0.23 -7.16
N ALA A 59 -4.67 1.43 -7.63
CA ALA A 59 -3.84 2.61 -7.47
C ALA A 59 -4.65 3.67 -6.73
N VAL A 60 -4.04 4.26 -5.69
CA VAL A 60 -4.62 5.39 -4.95
C VAL A 60 -3.60 6.51 -4.90
N GLY A 61 -4.08 7.75 -5.05
CA GLY A 61 -3.22 8.92 -4.93
C GLY A 61 -2.57 9.02 -3.54
N LYS A 62 -1.47 9.77 -3.47
CA LYS A 62 -0.70 9.99 -2.22
C LYS A 62 -1.60 10.40 -1.05
N GLU A 63 -2.51 11.35 -1.27
CA GLU A 63 -3.43 11.85 -0.24
C GLU A 63 -4.35 10.75 0.29
N LEU A 64 -4.90 9.90 -0.60
CA LEU A 64 -5.76 8.79 -0.18
C LEU A 64 -4.98 7.73 0.59
N ALA A 65 -3.72 7.47 0.20
CA ALA A 65 -2.87 6.50 0.88
C ALA A 65 -2.52 6.90 2.33
N GLU A 66 -2.52 8.20 2.65
CA GLU A 66 -2.29 8.71 4.01
C GLU A 66 -3.46 8.40 4.96
N PHE A 67 -4.67 8.26 4.43
CA PHE A 67 -5.87 7.94 5.22
C PHE A 67 -6.14 6.43 5.36
N ILE A 68 -5.30 5.58 4.78
CA ILE A 68 -5.42 4.11 4.90
C ILE A 68 -4.40 3.63 5.92
N ILE A 69 -4.89 3.20 7.08
CA ILE A 69 -4.07 2.69 8.19
C ILE A 69 -3.88 1.19 8.01
N VAL A 70 -2.63 0.76 8.12
CA VAL A 70 -2.20 -0.62 7.97
C VAL A 70 -1.21 -1.02 9.05
N HIS A 71 -1.13 -2.33 9.29
CA HIS A 71 -0.08 -2.94 10.09
C HIS A 71 0.60 -4.08 9.32
N GLU A 72 1.83 -4.41 9.71
CA GLU A 72 2.59 -5.49 9.06
C GLU A 72 1.89 -6.83 9.29
N ASP A 73 1.82 -7.65 8.23
CA ASP A 73 1.42 -9.04 8.35
C ASP A 73 2.65 -9.86 8.76
N ASN A 74 2.83 -10.10 10.05
CA ASN A 74 3.96 -10.86 10.60
C ASN A 74 3.85 -12.39 10.33
N SER A 75 3.05 -12.79 9.34
CA SER A 75 3.10 -14.16 8.84
C SER A 75 4.42 -14.37 8.11
N ILE A 76 5.30 -15.15 8.75
CA ILE A 76 6.64 -15.54 8.30
C ILE A 76 6.61 -15.86 6.80
N ASN A 77 7.03 -14.91 5.95
CA ASN A 77 7.18 -15.11 4.51
C ASN A 77 8.68 -15.31 4.24
N THR A 78 9.08 -16.55 4.06
CA THR A 78 10.46 -17.00 3.77
C THR A 78 10.97 -16.64 2.37
N ASN A 79 10.45 -15.59 1.74
CA ASN A 79 10.86 -15.17 0.39
C ASN A 79 11.56 -13.80 0.40
N HIS A 80 12.68 -13.74 1.12
CA HIS A 80 13.68 -12.68 0.93
C HIS A 80 14.53 -13.02 -0.30
N SER A 81 14.06 -12.63 -1.48
CA SER A 81 14.86 -12.65 -2.70
C SER A 81 14.79 -11.31 -3.45
N LYS A 82 15.92 -10.60 -3.40
CA LYS A 82 16.48 -9.70 -4.44
C LYS A 82 15.84 -8.30 -4.71
N LYS A 83 16.62 -7.31 -4.26
CA LYS A 83 17.42 -6.33 -5.07
C LYS A 83 16.76 -5.10 -5.72
N ARG A 84 17.54 -3.99 -5.65
CA ARG A 84 17.53 -2.68 -6.36
C ARG A 84 16.81 -1.56 -5.59
N GLY A 85 17.45 -0.52 -5.05
CA GLY A 85 18.62 0.22 -5.52
C GLY A 85 18.14 1.44 -6.32
N LYS A 86 18.24 2.63 -5.72
CA LYS A 86 18.44 3.93 -6.37
C LYS A 86 19.09 4.87 -5.35
N GLU A 87 20.41 4.83 -5.32
CA GLU A 87 21.20 6.06 -5.26
C GLU A 87 20.83 6.85 -6.51
N ASP A 88 20.33 8.08 -6.34
CA ASP A 88 20.49 9.13 -7.33
C ASP A 88 20.84 10.37 -6.52
N GLY A 89 22.15 10.57 -6.33
CA GLY A 89 22.68 11.83 -5.88
C GLY A 89 22.42 12.90 -6.93
N ILE A 90 21.99 14.07 -6.49
CA ILE A 90 22.28 15.32 -7.19
C ILE A 90 22.87 16.25 -6.13
N LYS A 91 24.19 16.17 -5.98
CA LYS A 91 25.00 17.33 -5.60
C LYS A 91 25.35 18.03 -6.91
N GLN A 92 24.87 19.25 -7.08
CA GLN A 92 25.61 20.32 -7.76
C GLN A 92 25.44 21.58 -6.91
#